data_AF-A0A4Q5RHW5-F1
#
_entry.id   AF-A0A4Q5RHW5-F1
#
_cell.length_a   1.000
_cell.length_b   1.000
_cell.length_c   1.000
_cell.angle_alpha   90.00
_cell.angle_beta   90.00
_cell.angle_gamma   90.00
#
_symmetry.space_group_name_H-M   'P 1'
#
loop_
_entity.id
_entity.type
_entity.pdbx_description
1 polymer ?
#
loop_
_entity_poly.entity_id
_entity_poly.type
_entity_poly.pdbx_seq_one_letter_code
_entity_poly.pdbx_strand_id
1 'polypeptide(L)'
;MSDLEMLLSGKKQEKQVERGAAEIKPASGSYEIREYVFFIFQPGSPAKYSNLNVLTHNMYAKAEINQPTRKKARSVLSDRFSRFINNIGGIGYAPGDNKELKSHKAILTIGLYVSILNLLTFFPVYIIIDRRNAAITLLSLAIAFSINLILFRIHKNFKILRDSTFIGLYCYIIIYHCVMGGYIGSTGYINYGIAALNGILIFYKNHRLKNTWFLIYIFTALTLYFLDPVISRGSVPLPDGLIVIMFVNNFILISGMVMLSANYFLGIIQNEKLKSDQLIRNILPDVVAKELKDHGRSLPIMVSSATAVFMDFVNFTRITQSMEPQQLVSVLNEHFTRFDQIFLHHKVEKLKTIGDGYMAVGGLPELNDTHPLDVGLAAIEILHYMDSTKANGFEWDVRIGIHTGPMVAGIIGETKFSYDVWGSTVNLASRLESASKPGTINVSREFVELTKEFFEFEQRGMIEIKNSAPTEMFFLTDIKSSLRSDHFLPNSRFFERYRTYPEMPYSPSLKVQE
;
A
#
# COMPACT_ATOMS: atom_id res chain seq x y z
N MET A 1 41.02 39.83 -19.42
CA MET A 1 41.57 38.75 -18.57
C MET A 1 41.21 38.92 -17.09
N SER A 2 40.51 39.98 -16.65
CA SER A 2 40.05 40.12 -15.25
C SER A 2 38.62 39.66 -14.99
N ASP A 3 37.79 39.42 -16.01
CA ASP A 3 36.39 38.97 -15.82
C ASP A 3 36.22 37.45 -15.82
N LEU A 4 37.30 36.68 -16.08
CA LEU A 4 37.29 35.22 -16.04
C LEU A 4 37.74 34.65 -14.67
N GLU A 5 38.45 35.42 -13.86
CA GLU A 5 38.89 34.99 -12.51
C GLU A 5 37.79 35.12 -11.45
N MET A 6 36.81 35.99 -11.64
CA MET A 6 35.68 36.16 -10.71
C MET A 6 34.65 35.03 -10.82
N LEU A 7 34.58 34.33 -11.97
CA LEU A 7 33.74 33.15 -12.19
C LEU A 7 34.38 31.85 -11.65
N LEU A 8 35.69 31.85 -11.38
CA LEU A 8 36.43 30.69 -10.87
C LEU A 8 36.63 30.70 -9.35
N SER A 9 36.42 31.83 -8.67
CA SER A 9 36.44 31.92 -7.20
C SER A 9 35.14 31.45 -6.55
N GLY A 10 34.00 31.54 -7.25
CA GLY A 10 32.69 31.07 -6.77
C GLY A 10 32.54 29.54 -6.68
N LYS A 11 33.33 28.76 -7.43
CA LYS A 11 33.28 27.29 -7.42
C LYS A 11 34.06 26.63 -6.28
N LYS A 12 34.80 27.39 -5.45
CA LYS A 12 35.53 26.86 -4.29
C LYS A 12 34.81 27.00 -2.95
N GLN A 13 33.72 27.77 -2.86
CA GLN A 13 32.88 27.84 -1.64
C GLN A 13 31.73 26.82 -1.61
N GLU A 14 31.32 26.26 -2.76
CA GLU A 14 30.33 25.17 -2.80
C GLU A 14 30.87 23.83 -2.27
N LYS A 15 32.20 23.65 -2.18
CA LYS A 15 32.82 22.39 -1.73
C LYS A 15 33.12 22.28 -0.24
N GLN A 16 32.71 23.27 0.58
CA GLN A 16 32.98 23.27 2.03
C GLN A 16 31.73 23.31 2.93
N VAL A 17 30.51 23.37 2.35
CA VAL A 17 29.24 23.31 3.11
C VAL A 17 28.62 21.91 3.14
N GLU A 18 29.12 20.95 2.34
CA GLU A 18 28.65 19.56 2.31
C GLU A 18 29.12 18.67 3.48
N ARG A 19 29.74 19.22 4.53
CA ARG A 19 30.19 18.44 5.71
C ARG A 19 29.35 18.64 6.99
N GLY A 20 28.11 19.13 6.87
CA GLY A 20 27.26 19.42 8.03
C GLY A 20 25.80 18.97 7.97
N ALA A 21 25.41 18.09 7.04
CA ALA A 21 24.03 17.62 6.93
C ALA A 21 23.86 16.23 7.57
N ALA A 22 23.48 16.21 8.84
CA ALA A 22 23.07 15.00 9.55
C ALA A 22 21.82 14.39 8.90
N GLU A 23 21.95 13.13 8.48
CA GLU A 23 20.91 12.32 7.84
C GLU A 23 19.66 12.16 8.71
N ILE A 24 18.51 12.56 8.15
CA ILE A 24 17.19 12.28 8.71
C ILE A 24 16.70 10.95 8.14
N LYS A 25 16.63 9.92 9.00
CA LYS A 25 16.08 8.59 8.68
C LYS A 25 14.54 8.60 8.61
N PRO A 26 13.90 7.95 7.63
CA PRO A 26 12.47 7.70 7.65
C PRO A 26 12.16 6.50 8.57
N ALA A 27 11.14 6.63 9.41
CA ALA A 27 10.68 5.59 10.31
C ALA A 27 9.52 4.81 9.67
N SER A 28 9.57 3.49 9.79
CA SER A 28 8.53 2.54 9.39
C SER A 28 7.54 2.27 10.52
N GLY A 29 6.28 2.02 10.16
CA GLY A 29 5.32 1.24 10.97
C GLY A 29 4.15 2.00 11.60
N SER A 30 2.94 1.47 11.34
CA SER A 30 1.64 1.71 11.99
C SER A 30 0.96 3.09 11.77
N TYR A 31 0.02 3.11 10.82
CA TYR A 31 -0.80 4.26 10.47
C TYR A 31 -1.89 4.54 11.52
N GLU A 32 -1.51 5.32 12.53
CA GLU A 32 -2.40 5.98 13.47
C GLU A 32 -2.30 7.50 13.32
N ILE A 33 -3.36 8.19 13.75
CA ILE A 33 -3.67 9.63 13.73
C ILE A 33 -2.47 10.58 14.02
N ARG A 34 -1.42 10.05 14.64
CA ARG A 34 -0.12 10.65 14.96
C ARG A 34 0.61 11.33 13.80
N GLU A 35 0.57 10.82 12.56
CA GLU A 35 1.33 11.44 11.46
C GLU A 35 0.60 12.62 10.79
N TYR A 36 -0.73 12.66 10.79
CA TYR A 36 -1.51 13.72 10.13
C TYR A 36 -1.30 15.11 10.76
N VAL A 37 -1.01 15.16 12.07
CA VAL A 37 -0.78 16.42 12.79
C VAL A 37 0.70 16.82 12.82
N PHE A 38 1.62 15.87 12.61
CA PHE A 38 3.06 16.13 12.62
C PHE A 38 3.61 16.50 11.23
N PHE A 39 2.98 16.02 10.15
CA PHE A 39 3.32 16.39 8.77
C PHE A 39 2.96 17.86 8.41
N ILE A 40 2.31 18.56 9.33
CA ILE A 40 1.85 19.95 9.21
C ILE A 40 3.00 20.96 9.10
N PHE A 41 4.22 20.61 9.55
CA PHE A 41 5.29 21.58 9.82
C PHE A 41 6.65 21.31 9.16
N GLN A 42 6.76 20.50 8.09
CA GLN A 42 8.03 20.33 7.36
C GLN A 42 7.95 20.71 5.86
N PRO A 43 8.78 21.66 5.36
CA PRO A 43 8.87 22.00 3.95
C PRO A 43 10.03 21.30 3.20
N GLY A 44 9.77 20.90 1.94
CA GLY A 44 10.76 20.60 0.86
C GLY A 44 10.90 19.12 0.48
N SER A 45 11.13 18.66 -0.76
CA SER A 45 11.07 19.21 -2.13
C SER A 45 10.86 18.02 -3.13
N PRO A 46 10.42 18.22 -4.39
CA PRO A 46 9.89 17.16 -5.27
C PRO A 46 10.89 16.34 -6.09
N ALA A 47 12.20 16.57 -6.01
CA ALA A 47 13.16 16.04 -6.99
C ALA A 47 14.24 15.15 -6.36
N LYS A 48 13.92 13.88 -6.04
CA LYS A 48 14.93 12.83 -5.74
C LYS A 48 14.39 11.39 -5.75
N TYR A 49 13.46 11.06 -6.65
CA TYR A 49 12.75 9.77 -6.64
C TYR A 49 13.21 8.72 -7.67
N SER A 50 14.29 8.92 -8.43
CA SER A 50 14.72 7.94 -9.45
C SER A 50 15.86 6.99 -9.02
N ASN A 51 16.67 7.32 -8.01
CA ASN A 51 17.90 6.54 -7.68
C ASN A 51 17.88 5.80 -6.33
N LEU A 52 16.71 5.62 -5.69
CA LEU A 52 16.62 5.05 -4.34
C LEU A 52 16.58 3.51 -4.28
N ASN A 53 16.45 2.80 -5.41
CA ASN A 53 16.25 1.34 -5.40
C ASN A 53 17.52 0.50 -5.15
N VAL A 54 18.71 1.07 -5.37
CA VAL A 54 19.99 0.30 -5.26
C VAL A 54 20.68 0.51 -3.90
N LEU A 55 20.40 1.62 -3.21
CA LEU A 55 21.03 1.96 -1.92
C LEU A 55 20.24 1.48 -0.69
N THR A 56 18.96 1.17 -0.85
CA THR A 56 18.09 0.66 0.22
C THR A 56 18.49 -0.75 0.63
N HIS A 57 18.84 -1.64 -0.31
CA HIS A 57 19.09 -3.05 0.00
C HIS A 57 20.33 -3.29 0.87
N ASN A 58 21.42 -2.53 0.66
CA ASN A 58 22.65 -2.67 1.45
C ASN A 58 22.61 -1.95 2.81
N MET A 59 21.65 -1.05 3.06
CA MET A 59 21.49 -0.38 4.35
C MET A 59 20.65 -1.19 5.37
N TYR A 60 19.76 -2.07 4.90
CA TYR A 60 18.95 -2.90 5.80
C TYR A 60 19.77 -3.94 6.57
N ALA A 61 20.80 -4.53 5.94
CA ALA A 61 21.63 -5.57 6.57
C ALA A 61 22.55 -5.07 7.70
N LYS A 62 22.84 -3.76 7.78
CA LYS A 62 23.75 -3.18 8.79
C LYS A 62 23.03 -2.48 9.97
N ALA A 63 21.71 -2.30 9.90
CA ALA A 63 20.93 -1.51 10.85
C ALA A 63 20.35 -2.28 12.06
N GLU A 64 20.52 -3.61 12.11
CA GLU A 64 20.01 -4.46 13.18
C GLU A 64 20.85 -4.44 14.47
N ILE A 65 22.09 -3.93 14.44
CA ILE A 65 23.04 -4.16 15.54
C ILE A 65 22.98 -3.11 16.67
N ASN A 66 22.31 -1.95 16.53
CA ASN A 66 22.39 -0.86 17.53
C ASN A 66 21.08 -0.02 17.75
N GLN A 67 20.02 -0.60 18.34
CA GLN A 67 18.69 0.07 18.47
C GLN A 67 18.05 0.36 19.87
N PRO A 68 18.54 0.04 21.08
CA PRO A 68 17.63 0.06 22.25
C PRO A 68 17.27 1.44 22.83
N THR A 69 18.17 2.43 22.82
CA THR A 69 18.05 3.63 23.70
C THR A 69 17.40 4.86 23.06
N ARG A 70 17.54 5.09 21.74
CA ARG A 70 16.94 6.25 21.04
C ARG A 70 15.45 6.11 20.71
N LYS A 71 14.90 4.88 20.65
CA LYS A 71 13.47 4.63 20.40
C LYS A 71 12.56 5.06 21.57
N LYS A 72 13.02 4.94 22.81
CA LYS A 72 12.21 5.21 24.03
C LYS A 72 11.81 6.68 24.23
N ALA A 73 12.71 7.65 23.99
CA ALA A 73 12.38 9.06 24.22
C ALA A 73 11.43 9.63 23.14
N ARG A 74 11.60 9.19 21.89
CA ARG A 74 10.77 9.60 20.73
C ARG A 74 9.38 8.96 20.74
N SER A 75 9.20 7.80 21.38
CA SER A 75 7.88 7.19 21.59
C SER A 75 7.09 7.85 22.74
N VAL A 76 7.75 8.26 23.82
CA VAL A 76 7.04 8.83 24.99
C VAL A 76 6.39 10.19 24.69
N LEU A 77 7.09 11.07 23.96
CA LEU A 77 6.57 12.40 23.60
C LEU A 77 5.42 12.32 22.60
N SER A 78 5.53 11.41 21.62
CA SER A 78 4.45 11.13 20.70
C SER A 78 3.27 10.43 21.35
N ASP A 79 3.49 9.55 22.33
CA ASP A 79 2.42 8.84 23.01
C ASP A 79 1.63 9.76 23.94
N ARG A 80 2.28 10.79 24.52
CA ARG A 80 1.56 11.86 25.24
C ARG A 80 0.73 12.72 24.30
N PHE A 81 1.29 13.10 23.15
CA PHE A 81 0.57 13.91 22.17
C PHE A 81 -0.58 13.15 21.52
N SER A 82 -0.38 11.89 21.13
CA SER A 82 -1.46 11.01 20.63
C SER A 82 -2.54 10.77 21.67
N ARG A 83 -2.19 10.57 22.94
CA ARG A 83 -3.18 10.47 24.03
C ARG A 83 -3.95 11.77 24.22
N PHE A 84 -3.29 12.92 24.13
CA PHE A 84 -3.94 14.23 24.20
C PHE A 84 -4.93 14.45 23.05
N ILE A 85 -4.50 14.18 21.81
CA ILE A 85 -5.32 14.26 20.60
C ILE A 85 -6.50 13.29 20.66
N ASN A 86 -6.29 12.05 21.13
CA ASN A 86 -7.37 11.08 21.31
C ASN A 86 -8.34 11.46 22.45
N ASN A 87 -7.84 12.04 23.54
CA ASN A 87 -8.69 12.48 24.66
C ASN A 87 -9.55 13.69 24.28
N ILE A 88 -9.02 14.62 23.49
CA ILE A 88 -9.72 15.85 23.08
C ILE A 88 -10.57 15.61 21.83
N GLY A 89 -10.07 14.87 20.83
CA GLY A 89 -10.80 14.53 19.61
C GLY A 89 -11.84 13.42 19.80
N GLY A 90 -11.70 12.60 20.85
CA GLY A 90 -12.56 11.45 21.12
C GLY A 90 -13.89 11.75 21.82
N ILE A 91 -14.16 13.02 22.15
CA ILE A 91 -15.36 13.45 22.90
C ILE A 91 -16.68 13.02 22.24
N GLY A 92 -16.69 12.88 20.91
CA GLY A 92 -17.87 12.47 20.15
C GLY A 92 -17.82 11.06 19.55
N TYR A 93 -16.88 10.20 19.98
CA TYR A 93 -16.80 8.83 19.47
C TYR A 93 -17.98 7.98 19.96
N ALA A 94 -18.57 7.23 19.03
CA ALA A 94 -19.58 6.22 19.28
C ALA A 94 -19.02 4.81 18.99
N PRO A 95 -19.50 3.75 19.67
CA PRO A 95 -19.01 2.38 19.50
C PRO A 95 -19.07 1.87 18.05
N GLY A 96 -20.05 2.34 17.26
CA GLY A 96 -20.24 1.96 15.85
C GLY A 96 -19.52 2.85 14.82
N ASP A 97 -18.72 3.84 15.23
CA ASP A 97 -18.05 4.71 14.27
C ASP A 97 -16.91 3.96 13.54
N ASN A 98 -16.90 4.05 12.21
CA ASN A 98 -15.78 3.58 11.40
C ASN A 98 -14.53 4.46 11.57
N LYS A 99 -13.36 3.97 11.15
CA LYS A 99 -12.07 4.67 11.32
C LYS A 99 -12.04 6.05 10.64
N GLU A 100 -12.70 6.18 9.49
CA GLU A 100 -12.82 7.43 8.74
C GLU A 100 -13.62 8.48 9.53
N LEU A 101 -14.80 8.11 10.03
CA LEU A 101 -15.69 9.00 10.78
C LEU A 101 -15.07 9.43 12.10
N LYS A 102 -14.36 8.55 12.81
CA LYS A 102 -13.58 8.92 14.00
C LYS A 102 -12.53 9.98 13.67
N SER A 103 -11.83 9.80 12.55
CA SER A 103 -10.82 10.78 12.08
C SER A 103 -11.47 12.13 11.74
N HIS A 104 -12.60 12.14 11.04
CA HIS A 104 -13.33 13.38 10.72
C HIS A 104 -13.84 14.10 11.98
N LYS A 105 -14.39 13.36 12.94
CA LYS A 105 -14.84 13.88 14.24
C LYS A 105 -13.67 14.53 15.00
N ALA A 106 -12.52 13.86 15.05
CA ALA A 106 -11.34 14.37 15.74
C ALA A 106 -10.81 15.66 15.10
N ILE A 107 -10.63 15.67 13.77
CA ILE A 107 -10.09 16.83 13.04
C ILE A 107 -10.98 18.06 13.26
N LEU A 108 -12.30 17.93 13.10
CA LEU A 108 -13.22 19.05 13.29
C LEU A 108 -13.25 19.53 14.74
N THR A 109 -13.23 18.61 15.70
CA THR A 109 -13.22 18.93 17.14
C THR A 109 -11.94 19.69 17.53
N ILE A 110 -10.77 19.23 17.08
CA ILE A 110 -9.49 19.89 17.32
C ILE A 110 -9.46 21.26 16.64
N GLY A 111 -9.92 21.33 15.38
CA GLY A 111 -10.04 22.60 14.66
C GLY A 111 -10.90 23.62 15.40
N LEU A 112 -12.01 23.18 16.01
CA LEU A 112 -12.86 24.05 16.83
C LEU A 112 -12.16 24.51 18.11
N TYR A 113 -11.44 23.64 18.82
CA TYR A 113 -10.65 24.05 20.00
C TYR A 113 -9.57 25.08 19.64
N VAL A 114 -8.83 24.86 18.55
CA VAL A 114 -7.84 25.82 18.04
C VAL A 114 -8.50 27.14 17.65
N SER A 115 -9.67 27.08 17.01
CA SER A 115 -10.43 28.28 16.64
C SER A 115 -10.90 29.07 17.86
N ILE A 116 -11.43 28.39 18.89
CA ILE A 116 -11.85 29.02 20.15
C ILE A 116 -10.65 29.70 20.83
N LEU A 117 -9.52 29.01 20.93
CA LEU A 117 -8.31 29.56 21.52
C LEU A 117 -7.85 30.83 20.78
N ASN A 118 -7.81 30.78 19.45
CA ASN A 118 -7.45 31.92 18.61
C ASN A 118 -8.40 33.13 18.83
N LEU A 119 -9.72 32.89 18.85
CA LEU A 119 -10.70 33.95 19.10
C LEU A 119 -10.52 34.61 20.47
N LEU A 120 -10.23 33.82 21.51
CA LEU A 120 -9.98 34.32 22.86
C LEU A 120 -8.67 35.11 22.97
N THR A 121 -7.64 34.78 22.19
CA THR A 121 -6.38 35.53 22.16
C THR A 121 -6.55 36.95 21.61
N PHE A 122 -7.41 37.14 20.60
CA PHE A 122 -7.65 38.46 20.01
C PHE A 122 -8.64 39.30 20.81
N PHE A 123 -9.50 38.70 21.62
CA PHE A 123 -10.45 39.42 22.48
C PHE A 123 -9.84 40.60 23.28
N PRO A 124 -8.77 40.40 24.10
CA PRO A 124 -8.18 41.49 24.87
C PRO A 124 -7.55 42.58 23.98
N VAL A 125 -7.00 42.22 22.82
CA VAL A 125 -6.42 43.18 21.87
C VAL A 125 -7.48 44.19 21.42
N TYR A 126 -8.69 43.71 21.08
CA TYR A 126 -9.77 44.60 20.67
C TYR A 126 -10.34 45.46 21.80
N ILE A 127 -10.31 44.98 23.04
CA ILE A 127 -10.68 45.79 24.21
C ILE A 127 -9.67 46.92 24.43
N ILE A 128 -8.36 46.65 24.31
CA ILE A 128 -7.30 47.64 24.50
C ILE A 128 -7.38 48.77 23.46
N ILE A 129 -7.82 48.46 22.23
CA ILE A 129 -7.94 49.42 21.12
C ILE A 129 -9.33 50.10 21.11
N ASP A 130 -10.09 49.95 22.20
CA ASP A 130 -11.46 50.48 22.40
C ASP A 130 -12.45 50.07 21.29
N ARG A 131 -12.29 48.87 20.77
CA ARG A 131 -13.17 48.25 19.75
C ARG A 131 -14.09 47.22 20.40
N ARG A 132 -14.97 47.70 21.26
CA ARG A 132 -15.89 46.87 22.06
C ARG A 132 -16.79 45.98 21.20
N ASN A 133 -17.36 46.53 20.12
CA ASN A 133 -18.23 45.76 19.23
C ASN A 133 -17.50 44.55 18.60
N ALA A 134 -16.27 44.76 18.14
CA ALA A 134 -15.44 43.69 17.57
C ALA A 134 -15.07 42.62 18.61
N ALA A 135 -14.70 43.04 19.82
CA ALA A 135 -14.40 42.14 20.92
C ALA A 135 -15.62 41.28 21.30
N ILE A 136 -16.79 41.88 21.41
CA ILE A 136 -18.05 41.17 21.70
C ILE A 136 -18.37 40.18 20.58
N THR A 137 -18.19 40.57 19.32
CA THR A 137 -18.41 39.67 18.18
C THR A 137 -17.48 38.45 18.24
N LEU A 138 -16.17 38.62 18.49
CA LEU A 138 -15.23 37.51 18.67
C LEU A 138 -15.62 36.58 19.84
N LEU A 139 -15.98 37.16 21.00
CA LEU A 139 -16.40 36.40 22.17
C LEU A 139 -17.68 35.60 21.89
N SER A 140 -18.65 36.19 21.18
CA SER A 140 -19.90 35.52 20.83
C SER A 140 -19.67 34.27 19.97
N LEU A 141 -18.71 34.32 19.04
CA LEU A 141 -18.35 33.16 18.23
C LEU A 141 -17.64 32.08 19.04
N ALA A 142 -16.71 32.48 19.93
CA ALA A 142 -16.02 31.54 20.81
C ALA A 142 -17.03 30.79 21.71
N ILE A 143 -18.03 31.50 22.22
CA ILE A 143 -19.14 30.91 22.99
C ILE A 143 -19.97 29.98 22.10
N ALA A 144 -20.34 30.39 20.89
CA ALA A 144 -21.13 29.57 19.97
C ALA A 144 -20.42 28.24 19.62
N PHE A 145 -19.11 28.29 19.32
CA PHE A 145 -18.31 27.07 19.09
C PHE A 145 -18.21 26.20 20.35
N SER A 146 -18.07 26.80 21.52
CA SER A 146 -18.06 26.07 22.80
C SER A 146 -19.37 25.34 23.06
N ILE A 147 -20.52 26.01 22.83
CA ILE A 147 -21.85 25.41 22.92
C ILE A 147 -21.98 24.26 21.91
N ASN A 148 -21.52 24.46 20.68
CA ASN A 148 -21.59 23.43 19.64
C ASN A 148 -20.80 22.16 20.02
N LEU A 149 -19.61 22.32 20.61
CA LEU A 149 -18.83 21.20 21.15
C LEU A 149 -19.53 20.49 22.31
N ILE A 150 -20.20 21.22 23.20
CA ILE A 150 -20.98 20.65 24.30
C ILE A 150 -22.17 19.84 23.75
N LEU A 151 -22.92 20.39 22.80
CA LEU A 151 -24.02 19.69 22.13
C LEU A 151 -23.53 18.44 21.39
N PHE A 152 -22.36 18.51 20.76
CA PHE A 152 -21.75 17.35 20.11
C PHE A 152 -21.34 16.28 21.11
N ARG A 153 -20.84 16.64 22.29
CA ARG A 153 -20.54 15.69 23.38
C ARG A 153 -21.79 14.95 23.84
N ILE A 154 -22.94 15.62 23.88
CA ILE A 154 -24.21 15.04 24.33
C ILE A 154 -24.83 14.16 23.24
N HIS A 155 -25.05 14.71 22.05
CA HIS A 155 -25.79 14.03 20.98
C HIS A 155 -24.92 13.09 20.14
N LYS A 156 -23.59 13.26 20.14
CA LYS A 156 -22.62 12.53 19.31
C LYS A 156 -22.91 12.56 17.80
N ASN A 157 -23.78 13.49 17.37
CA ASN A 157 -24.22 13.62 15.99
C ASN A 157 -23.26 14.53 15.22
N PHE A 158 -22.40 13.90 14.41
CA PHE A 158 -21.40 14.61 13.62
C PHE A 158 -22.01 15.54 12.57
N LYS A 159 -23.16 15.17 11.99
CA LYS A 159 -23.82 15.99 10.97
C LYS A 159 -24.24 17.34 11.56
N ILE A 160 -24.83 17.33 12.75
CA ILE A 160 -25.25 18.55 13.43
C ILE A 160 -24.04 19.42 13.74
N LEU A 161 -22.98 18.87 14.38
CA LEU A 161 -21.74 19.61 14.68
C LEU A 161 -21.15 20.27 13.44
N ARG A 162 -21.04 19.49 12.35
CA ARG A 162 -20.46 19.94 11.08
C ARG A 162 -21.28 21.07 10.48
N ASP A 163 -22.58 20.87 10.32
CA ASP A 163 -23.45 21.80 9.60
C ASP A 163 -23.60 23.10 10.40
N SER A 164 -23.81 23.04 11.71
CA SER A 164 -23.89 24.22 12.58
C SER A 164 -22.57 24.99 12.66
N THR A 165 -21.42 24.29 12.65
CA THR A 165 -20.09 24.94 12.63
C THR A 165 -19.90 25.75 11.35
N PHE A 166 -20.13 25.15 10.18
CA PHE A 166 -19.91 25.85 8.91
C PHE A 166 -20.92 26.96 8.67
N ILE A 167 -22.22 26.73 8.97
CA ILE A 167 -23.25 27.78 8.89
C ILE A 167 -22.88 28.94 9.85
N GLY A 168 -22.53 28.62 11.10
CA GLY A 168 -22.15 29.62 12.09
C GLY A 168 -20.92 30.42 11.68
N LEU A 169 -19.88 29.77 11.14
CA LEU A 169 -18.68 30.42 10.63
C LEU A 169 -18.99 31.35 9.45
N TYR A 170 -19.85 30.93 8.52
CA TYR A 170 -20.27 31.76 7.39
C TYR A 170 -21.09 32.99 7.83
N CYS A 171 -22.08 32.81 8.70
CA CYS A 171 -22.85 33.92 9.25
C CYS A 171 -21.94 34.89 10.00
N TYR A 172 -20.97 34.36 10.75
CA TYR A 172 -20.01 35.17 11.48
C TYR A 172 -19.14 36.02 10.56
N ILE A 173 -18.63 35.46 9.45
CA ILE A 173 -17.83 36.21 8.48
C ILE A 173 -18.59 37.46 8.00
N ILE A 174 -19.89 37.32 7.73
CA ILE A 174 -20.75 38.42 7.29
C ILE A 174 -20.94 39.45 8.42
N ILE A 175 -21.30 39.00 9.62
CA ILE A 175 -21.51 39.88 10.79
C ILE A 175 -20.24 40.65 11.12
N TYR A 176 -19.11 39.95 11.20
CA TYR A 176 -17.82 40.54 11.52
C TYR A 176 -17.38 41.56 10.47
N HIS A 177 -17.62 41.28 9.19
CA HIS A 177 -17.36 42.23 8.10
C HIS A 177 -18.14 43.53 8.27
N CYS A 178 -19.43 43.44 8.62
CA CYS A 178 -20.27 44.61 8.88
C CYS A 178 -19.81 45.39 10.13
N VAL A 179 -19.51 44.68 11.23
CA VAL A 179 -19.08 45.30 12.51
C VAL A 179 -17.74 46.02 12.37
N MET A 180 -16.83 45.46 11.58
CA MET A 180 -15.50 46.02 11.38
C MET A 180 -15.44 47.13 10.33
N GLY A 181 -16.53 47.39 9.62
CA GLY A 181 -16.61 48.50 8.67
C GLY A 181 -16.05 48.19 7.28
N GLY A 182 -16.30 46.97 6.78
CA GLY A 182 -16.01 46.62 5.39
C GLY A 182 -14.72 45.83 5.19
N TYR A 183 -14.22 45.76 3.96
CA TYR A 183 -13.06 44.92 3.60
C TYR A 183 -11.77 45.35 4.30
N ILE A 184 -11.50 46.65 4.34
CA ILE A 184 -10.28 47.22 4.92
C ILE A 184 -10.33 47.08 6.44
N GLY A 185 -11.45 47.49 7.07
CA GLY A 185 -11.61 47.41 8.51
C GLY A 185 -11.63 45.98 9.03
N SER A 186 -12.17 45.03 8.27
CA SER A 186 -12.10 43.59 8.61
C SER A 186 -10.79 42.93 8.19
N THR A 187 -9.84 43.64 7.57
CA THR A 187 -8.57 43.09 7.07
C THR A 187 -8.73 41.89 6.13
N GLY A 188 -9.79 41.94 5.30
CA GLY A 188 -10.12 40.85 4.38
C GLY A 188 -10.59 39.57 5.07
N TYR A 189 -11.28 39.67 6.22
CA TYR A 189 -11.74 38.50 7.00
C TYR A 189 -12.63 37.52 6.20
N ILE A 190 -13.24 38.00 5.11
CA ILE A 190 -13.96 37.15 4.16
C ILE A 190 -13.12 36.00 3.58
N ASN A 191 -11.78 36.14 3.58
CA ASN A 191 -10.87 35.10 3.13
C ASN A 191 -10.92 33.84 4.01
N TYR A 192 -11.40 33.93 5.27
CA TYR A 192 -11.72 32.75 6.08
C TYR A 192 -12.86 31.91 5.51
N GLY A 193 -13.66 32.44 4.58
CA GLY A 193 -14.60 31.66 3.80
C GLY A 193 -13.90 30.59 2.94
N ILE A 194 -12.68 30.86 2.45
CA ILE A 194 -11.86 29.88 1.73
C ILE A 194 -11.47 28.73 2.67
N ALA A 195 -11.08 29.04 3.91
CA ALA A 195 -10.82 28.02 4.92
C ALA A 195 -12.07 27.17 5.23
N ALA A 196 -13.24 27.82 5.34
CA ALA A 196 -14.52 27.13 5.51
C ALA A 196 -14.83 26.18 4.33
N LEU A 197 -14.57 26.62 3.09
CA LEU A 197 -14.73 25.81 1.89
C LEU A 197 -13.82 24.59 1.88
N ASN A 198 -12.56 24.72 2.31
CA ASN A 198 -11.65 23.58 2.47
C ASN A 198 -12.21 22.54 3.46
N GLY A 199 -12.75 23.00 4.59
CA GLY A 199 -13.46 22.11 5.53
C GLY A 199 -14.67 21.43 4.89
N ILE A 200 -15.47 22.15 4.11
CA ILE A 200 -16.63 21.60 3.38
C ILE A 200 -16.20 20.53 2.37
N LEU A 201 -15.10 20.75 1.65
CA LEU A 201 -14.54 19.76 0.72
C LEU A 201 -14.18 18.43 1.41
N ILE A 202 -13.65 18.50 2.64
CA ILE A 202 -13.25 17.34 3.45
C ILE A 202 -14.48 16.61 4.02
N PHE A 203 -15.43 17.33 4.62
CA PHE A 203 -16.48 16.70 5.45
C PHE A 203 -17.82 16.45 4.75
N TYR A 204 -18.06 17.02 3.57
CA TYR A 204 -19.24 16.72 2.77
C TYR A 204 -18.93 15.61 1.75
N LYS A 205 -19.82 14.64 1.60
CA LYS A 205 -19.70 13.60 0.56
C LYS A 205 -20.37 14.01 -0.75
N ASN A 206 -21.48 14.74 -0.68
CA ASN A 206 -22.26 15.12 -1.86
C ASN A 206 -21.60 16.27 -2.64
N HIS A 207 -21.18 16.01 -3.88
CA HIS A 207 -20.55 16.98 -4.78
C HIS A 207 -21.45 18.20 -5.05
N ARG A 208 -22.77 18.02 -5.15
CA ARG A 208 -23.68 19.15 -5.39
C ARG A 208 -23.66 20.15 -4.24
N LEU A 209 -23.69 19.67 -2.99
CA LEU A 209 -23.64 20.55 -1.82
C LEU A 209 -22.32 21.32 -1.75
N LYS A 210 -21.17 20.70 -2.10
CA LYS A 210 -19.87 21.38 -2.14
C LYS A 210 -19.90 22.58 -3.09
N ASN A 211 -20.43 22.37 -4.30
CA ASN A 211 -20.53 23.42 -5.31
C ASN A 211 -21.53 24.52 -4.89
N THR A 212 -22.65 24.15 -4.25
CA THR A 212 -23.61 25.12 -3.71
C THR A 212 -22.95 26.03 -2.67
N TRP A 213 -22.18 25.48 -1.73
CA TRP A 213 -21.46 26.28 -0.74
C TRP A 213 -20.42 27.22 -1.38
N PHE A 214 -19.73 26.76 -2.42
CA PHE A 214 -18.82 27.60 -3.19
C PHE A 214 -19.52 28.77 -3.89
N LEU A 215 -20.69 28.52 -4.51
CA LEU A 215 -21.50 29.57 -5.12
C LEU A 215 -22.05 30.55 -4.08
N ILE A 216 -22.50 30.07 -2.92
CA ILE A 216 -22.94 30.92 -1.80
C ILE A 216 -21.80 31.83 -1.36
N TYR A 217 -20.57 31.32 -1.26
CA TYR A 217 -19.40 32.12 -0.92
C TYR A 217 -19.14 33.23 -1.94
N ILE A 218 -19.11 32.90 -3.23
CA ILE A 218 -18.91 33.89 -4.31
C ILE A 218 -20.01 34.96 -4.25
N PHE A 219 -21.27 34.55 -4.14
CA PHE A 219 -22.39 35.47 -4.07
C PHE A 219 -22.30 36.38 -2.84
N THR A 220 -21.92 35.83 -1.69
CA THR A 220 -21.72 36.60 -0.45
C THR A 220 -20.59 37.63 -0.63
N ALA A 221 -19.47 37.24 -1.24
CA ALA A 221 -18.36 38.14 -1.52
C ALA A 221 -18.73 39.27 -2.49
N LEU A 222 -19.49 38.96 -3.55
CA LEU A 222 -19.98 39.98 -4.47
C LEU A 222 -20.97 40.94 -3.78
N THR A 223 -21.88 40.40 -2.97
CA THR A 223 -22.88 41.20 -2.26
C THR A 223 -22.21 42.15 -1.26
N LEU A 224 -21.23 41.66 -0.48
CA LEU A 224 -20.48 42.49 0.45
C LEU A 224 -19.65 43.56 -0.26
N TYR A 225 -19.09 43.27 -1.44
CA TYR A 225 -18.41 44.27 -2.26
C TYR A 225 -19.32 45.45 -2.63
N PHE A 226 -20.55 45.17 -3.08
CA PHE A 226 -21.50 46.23 -3.42
C PHE A 226 -22.01 47.01 -2.19
N LEU A 227 -22.05 46.37 -1.01
CA LEU A 227 -22.47 47.00 0.25
C LEU A 227 -21.33 47.75 0.96
N ASP A 228 -20.07 47.49 0.61
CA ASP A 228 -18.89 48.07 1.26
C ASP A 228 -18.91 49.61 1.32
N PRO A 229 -19.33 50.36 0.27
CA PRO A 229 -19.41 51.83 0.34
C PRO A 229 -20.44 52.36 1.34
N VAL A 230 -21.38 51.54 1.80
CA VAL A 230 -22.35 51.90 2.84
C VAL A 230 -21.83 51.50 4.21
N ILE A 231 -21.26 50.29 4.32
CA ILE A 231 -20.74 49.72 5.56
C ILE A 231 -19.52 50.51 6.07
N SER A 232 -18.63 50.94 5.18
CA SER A 232 -17.38 51.63 5.52
C SER A 232 -17.57 53.09 5.99
N ARG A 233 -18.71 53.74 5.67
CA ARG A 233 -18.94 55.17 6.01
C ARG A 233 -18.92 55.47 7.50
N GLY A 234 -19.33 54.52 8.33
CA GLY A 234 -19.34 54.64 9.79
C GLY A 234 -18.12 54.02 10.47
N SER A 235 -17.14 53.56 9.69
CA SER A 235 -16.00 52.82 10.23
C SER A 235 -14.93 53.74 10.81
N VAL A 236 -14.52 53.47 12.04
CA VAL A 236 -13.28 54.06 12.57
C VAL A 236 -12.12 53.26 11.96
N PRO A 237 -11.08 53.90 11.40
CA PRO A 237 -9.92 53.18 10.87
C PRO A 237 -9.12 52.52 11.99
N LEU A 238 -8.61 51.31 11.73
CA LEU A 238 -7.68 50.64 12.64
C LEU A 238 -6.27 51.26 12.50
N PRO A 239 -5.41 51.18 13.52
CA PRO A 239 -4.01 51.56 13.37
C PRO A 239 -3.34 50.76 12.25
N ASP A 240 -2.57 51.42 11.39
CA ASP A 240 -1.95 50.79 10.20
C ASP A 240 -1.11 49.56 10.54
N GLY A 241 -0.34 49.62 11.64
CA GLY A 241 0.45 48.48 12.11
C GLY A 241 -0.40 47.26 12.48
N LEU A 242 -1.60 47.47 13.03
CA LEU A 242 -2.52 46.38 13.37
C LEU A 242 -3.13 45.76 12.11
N ILE A 243 -3.50 46.59 11.12
CA ILE A 243 -4.02 46.11 9.83
C ILE A 243 -3.01 45.16 9.19
N VAL A 244 -1.73 45.55 9.15
CA VAL A 244 -0.66 44.71 8.58
C VAL A 244 -0.48 43.41 9.36
N ILE A 245 -0.42 43.46 10.70
CA ILE A 245 -0.29 42.25 11.54
C ILE A 245 -1.45 41.27 11.30
N MET A 246 -2.67 41.78 11.30
CA MET A 246 -3.86 40.96 11.05
C MET A 246 -3.90 40.39 9.64
N PHE A 247 -3.54 41.18 8.63
CA PHE A 247 -3.49 40.73 7.25
C PHE A 247 -2.47 39.59 7.09
N VAL A 248 -1.26 39.75 7.61
CA VAL A 248 -0.23 38.70 7.62
C VAL A 248 -0.72 37.45 8.36
N ASN A 249 -1.32 37.61 9.55
CA ASN A 249 -1.87 36.50 10.32
C ASN A 249 -2.96 35.73 9.54
N ASN A 250 -3.86 36.44 8.86
CA ASN A 250 -4.92 35.83 8.05
C ASN A 250 -4.33 35.00 6.89
N PHE A 251 -3.33 35.53 6.17
CA PHE A 251 -2.68 34.79 5.09
C PHE A 251 -1.92 33.56 5.59
N ILE A 252 -1.20 33.66 6.71
CA ILE A 252 -0.51 32.52 7.31
C ILE A 252 -1.51 31.43 7.70
N LEU A 253 -2.62 31.80 8.36
CA LEU A 253 -3.60 30.84 8.84
C LEU A 253 -4.33 30.15 7.69
N ILE A 254 -4.74 30.90 6.65
CA ILE A 254 -5.38 30.34 5.46
C ILE A 254 -4.41 29.45 4.69
N SER A 255 -3.17 29.91 4.45
CA SER A 255 -2.15 29.11 3.75
C SER A 255 -1.83 27.83 4.51
N GLY A 256 -1.75 27.90 5.84
CA GLY A 256 -1.61 26.73 6.71
C GLY A 256 -2.76 25.76 6.53
N MET A 257 -4.02 26.21 6.59
CA MET A 257 -5.19 25.35 6.38
C MET A 257 -5.25 24.73 4.99
N VAL A 258 -4.88 25.47 3.94
CA VAL A 258 -4.79 24.94 2.58
C VAL A 258 -3.72 23.85 2.50
N MET A 259 -2.51 24.11 2.99
CA MET A 259 -1.42 23.13 3.01
C MET A 259 -1.81 21.86 3.78
N LEU A 260 -2.49 22.01 4.92
CA LEU A 260 -3.02 20.91 5.71
C LEU A 260 -4.00 20.04 4.95
N SER A 261 -4.97 20.67 4.30
CA SER A 261 -5.97 19.97 3.52
C SER A 261 -5.34 19.24 2.33
N ALA A 262 -4.40 19.89 1.64
CA ALA A 262 -3.68 19.31 0.50
C ALA A 262 -2.89 18.07 0.93
N ASN A 263 -2.11 18.15 2.02
CA ASN A 263 -1.37 17.01 2.55
C ASN A 263 -2.30 15.86 2.98
N TYR A 264 -3.45 16.17 3.58
CA TYR A 264 -4.47 15.17 3.93
C TYR A 264 -5.00 14.45 2.68
N PHE A 265 -5.38 15.19 1.63
CA PHE A 265 -5.88 14.60 0.38
C PHE A 265 -4.81 13.77 -0.34
N LEU A 266 -3.57 14.26 -0.40
CA LEU A 266 -2.45 13.52 -0.99
C LEU A 266 -2.21 12.20 -0.24
N GLY A 267 -2.26 12.23 1.10
CA GLY A 267 -2.14 11.02 1.92
C GLY A 267 -3.23 9.98 1.65
N ILE A 268 -4.49 10.41 1.50
CA ILE A 268 -5.60 9.52 1.13
C ILE A 268 -5.36 8.89 -0.24
N ILE A 269 -5.03 9.72 -1.25
CA ILE A 269 -4.81 9.27 -2.63
C ILE A 269 -3.66 8.27 -2.67
N GLN A 270 -2.57 8.54 -1.95
CA GLN A 270 -1.41 7.66 -1.90
C GLN A 270 -1.74 6.32 -1.23
N ASN A 271 -2.47 6.34 -0.12
CA ASN A 271 -2.84 5.11 0.59
C ASN A 271 -3.80 4.25 -0.24
N GLU A 272 -4.78 4.87 -0.91
CA GLU A 272 -5.70 4.15 -1.77
C GLU A 272 -5.00 3.58 -3.01
N LYS A 273 -4.03 4.32 -3.56
CA LYS A 273 -3.15 3.83 -4.62
C LYS A 273 -2.31 2.64 -4.15
N LEU A 274 -1.73 2.68 -2.95
CA LEU A 274 -0.95 1.57 -2.39
C LEU A 274 -1.80 0.31 -2.22
N LYS A 275 -3.01 0.43 -1.67
CA LYS A 275 -3.93 -0.71 -1.56
C LYS A 275 -4.31 -1.28 -2.92
N SER A 276 -4.64 -0.41 -3.88
CA SER A 276 -4.96 -0.81 -5.25
C SER A 276 -3.79 -1.57 -5.89
N ASP A 277 -2.57 -1.04 -5.76
CA ASP A 277 -1.36 -1.66 -6.30
C ASP A 277 -1.07 -3.01 -5.65
N GLN A 278 -1.28 -3.13 -4.32
CA GLN A 278 -1.11 -4.40 -3.60
C GLN A 278 -2.13 -5.45 -4.04
N LEU A 279 -3.39 -5.06 -4.24
CA LEU A 279 -4.43 -6.00 -4.71
C LEU A 279 -4.12 -6.53 -6.11
N ILE A 280 -3.63 -5.67 -7.02
CA ILE A 280 -3.25 -6.10 -8.38
C ILE A 280 -2.11 -7.13 -8.32
N ARG A 281 -1.08 -6.88 -7.50
CA ARG A 281 0.07 -7.79 -7.33
C ARG A 281 -0.27 -9.12 -6.67
N ASN A 282 -1.37 -9.19 -5.91
CA ASN A 282 -1.85 -10.45 -5.34
C ASN A 282 -2.61 -11.32 -6.36
N ILE A 283 -3.00 -10.76 -7.51
CA ILE A 283 -3.79 -11.44 -8.55
C ILE A 283 -2.94 -11.76 -9.77
N LEU A 284 -2.01 -10.86 -10.11
CA LEU A 284 -1.14 -10.96 -11.27
C LEU A 284 0.32 -10.90 -10.81
N PRO A 285 1.22 -11.66 -11.46
CA PRO A 285 2.64 -11.54 -11.19
C PRO A 285 3.16 -10.12 -11.46
N ASP A 286 4.21 -9.72 -10.76
CA ASP A 286 4.71 -8.33 -10.73
C ASP A 286 5.03 -7.75 -12.12
N VAL A 287 5.68 -8.53 -12.97
CA VAL A 287 6.05 -8.14 -14.35
C VAL A 287 4.79 -7.87 -15.18
N VAL A 288 3.83 -8.78 -15.10
CA VAL A 288 2.56 -8.77 -15.84
C VAL A 288 1.67 -7.62 -15.36
N ALA A 289 1.59 -7.40 -14.04
CA ALA A 289 0.88 -6.28 -13.43
C ALA A 289 1.43 -4.92 -13.89
N LYS A 290 2.75 -4.81 -14.01
CA LYS A 290 3.41 -3.58 -14.46
C LYS A 290 3.10 -3.29 -15.92
N GLU A 291 3.22 -4.26 -16.82
CA GLU A 291 2.86 -4.09 -18.23
C GLU A 291 1.40 -3.70 -18.40
N LEU A 292 0.49 -4.37 -17.68
CA LEU A 292 -0.94 -4.06 -17.74
C LEU A 292 -1.23 -2.63 -17.28
N LYS A 293 -0.53 -2.14 -16.25
CA LYS A 293 -0.67 -0.77 -15.74
C LYS A 293 -0.08 0.29 -16.67
N ASP A 294 1.06 0.00 -17.28
CA ASP A 294 1.80 0.94 -18.12
C ASP A 294 1.22 1.03 -19.55
N HIS A 295 0.69 -0.08 -20.08
CA HIS A 295 0.26 -0.21 -21.47
C HIS A 295 -1.22 -0.57 -21.67
N GLY A 296 -1.96 -0.88 -20.59
CA GLY A 296 -3.35 -1.34 -20.67
C GLY A 296 -3.52 -2.76 -21.22
N ARG A 297 -2.43 -3.43 -21.57
CA ARG A 297 -2.38 -4.81 -22.08
C ARG A 297 -1.02 -5.44 -21.75
N SER A 298 -0.98 -6.76 -21.62
CA SER A 298 0.26 -7.55 -21.54
C SER A 298 0.32 -8.53 -22.72
N LEU A 299 1.49 -8.65 -23.33
CA LEU A 299 1.67 -9.54 -24.49
C LEU A 299 1.94 -10.97 -24.03
N PRO A 300 1.51 -12.00 -24.78
CA PRO A 300 1.88 -13.37 -24.48
C PRO A 300 3.40 -13.56 -24.54
N ILE A 301 3.95 -14.31 -23.58
CA ILE A 301 5.36 -14.67 -23.47
C ILE A 301 5.50 -16.10 -23.99
N MET A 302 6.28 -16.28 -25.05
CA MET A 302 6.66 -17.60 -25.56
C MET A 302 7.99 -18.01 -24.92
N VAL A 303 8.06 -19.18 -24.29
CA VAL A 303 9.29 -19.72 -23.73
C VAL A 303 9.62 -21.07 -24.34
N SER A 304 10.90 -21.28 -24.66
CA SER A 304 11.39 -22.55 -25.21
C SER A 304 11.51 -23.66 -24.17
N SER A 305 11.69 -23.29 -22.90
CA SER A 305 11.82 -24.23 -21.78
C SER A 305 11.24 -23.61 -20.51
N ALA A 306 10.23 -24.27 -19.94
CA ALA A 306 9.71 -24.01 -18.60
C ALA A 306 9.20 -25.34 -18.02
N THR A 307 9.07 -25.43 -16.70
CA THR A 307 8.65 -26.67 -16.03
C THR A 307 7.26 -26.50 -15.44
N ALA A 308 6.29 -27.25 -15.94
CA ALA A 308 4.94 -27.29 -15.40
C ALA A 308 4.83 -28.40 -14.33
N VAL A 309 4.15 -28.09 -13.23
CA VAL A 309 3.80 -29.05 -12.19
C VAL A 309 2.30 -29.03 -11.95
N PHE A 310 1.72 -30.23 -11.93
CA PHE A 310 0.36 -30.49 -11.50
C PHE A 310 0.40 -31.35 -10.25
N MET A 311 -0.47 -31.03 -9.30
CA MET A 311 -0.66 -31.80 -8.09
C MET A 311 -2.14 -31.95 -7.84
N ASP A 312 -2.56 -33.09 -7.31
CA ASP A 312 -3.95 -33.34 -6.95
C ASP A 312 -4.06 -34.22 -5.69
N PHE A 313 -5.11 -34.01 -4.91
CA PHE A 313 -5.35 -34.82 -3.71
C PHE A 313 -5.94 -36.19 -4.07
N VAL A 314 -5.39 -37.23 -3.46
CA VAL A 314 -5.84 -38.61 -3.66
C VAL A 314 -7.18 -38.82 -2.94
N ASN A 315 -8.16 -39.40 -3.63
CA ASN A 315 -9.48 -39.74 -3.09
C ASN A 315 -10.24 -38.53 -2.51
N PHE A 316 -9.94 -37.31 -2.94
CA PHE A 316 -10.55 -36.09 -2.42
C PHE A 316 -12.08 -36.17 -2.39
N THR A 317 -12.73 -36.51 -3.51
CA THR A 317 -14.20 -36.63 -3.56
C THR A 317 -14.76 -37.53 -2.47
N ARG A 318 -14.13 -38.68 -2.20
CA ARG A 318 -14.55 -39.60 -1.15
C ARG A 318 -14.36 -39.02 0.25
N ILE A 319 -13.22 -38.37 0.50
CA ILE A 319 -12.89 -37.76 1.79
C ILE A 319 -13.86 -36.61 2.11
N THR A 320 -14.17 -35.78 1.10
CA THR A 320 -15.05 -34.61 1.25
C THR A 320 -16.52 -34.94 1.49
N GLN A 321 -17.00 -36.12 1.08
CA GLN A 321 -18.40 -36.54 1.28
C GLN A 321 -18.80 -36.61 2.76
N SER A 322 -17.84 -36.88 3.65
CA SER A 322 -18.05 -36.98 5.10
C SER A 322 -17.64 -35.72 5.86
N MET A 323 -17.24 -34.65 5.18
CA MET A 323 -16.76 -33.41 5.80
C MET A 323 -17.78 -32.28 5.70
N GLU A 324 -17.89 -31.49 6.77
CA GLU A 324 -18.65 -30.23 6.71
C GLU A 324 -17.96 -29.24 5.76
N PRO A 325 -18.69 -28.49 4.92
CA PRO A 325 -18.09 -27.59 3.93
C PRO A 325 -17.11 -26.57 4.52
N GLN A 326 -17.36 -26.07 5.73
CA GLN A 326 -16.47 -25.13 6.41
C GLN A 326 -15.15 -25.78 6.82
N GLN A 327 -15.18 -27.03 7.28
CA GLN A 327 -13.99 -27.79 7.65
C GLN A 327 -13.16 -28.11 6.40
N LEU A 328 -13.81 -28.51 5.32
CA LEU A 328 -13.15 -28.77 4.03
C LEU A 328 -12.37 -27.54 3.54
N VAL A 329 -13.01 -26.37 3.53
CA VAL A 329 -12.36 -25.13 3.10
C VAL A 329 -11.18 -24.78 4.01
N SER A 330 -11.30 -25.00 5.32
CA SER A 330 -10.20 -24.76 6.27
C SER A 330 -8.99 -25.66 6.00
N VAL A 331 -9.22 -26.97 5.78
CA VAL A 331 -8.16 -27.96 5.50
C VAL A 331 -7.48 -27.68 4.16
N LEU A 332 -8.27 -27.39 3.12
CA LEU A 332 -7.73 -26.97 1.82
C LEU A 332 -6.89 -25.71 1.94
N ASN A 333 -7.38 -24.71 2.67
CA ASN A 333 -6.65 -23.45 2.87
C ASN A 333 -5.32 -23.69 3.61
N GLU A 334 -5.29 -24.56 4.62
CA GLU A 334 -4.06 -24.93 5.34
C GLU A 334 -3.02 -25.54 4.40
N HIS A 335 -3.38 -26.59 3.66
CA HIS A 335 -2.45 -27.26 2.76
C HIS A 335 -2.02 -26.37 1.59
N PHE A 336 -2.95 -25.68 0.93
CA PHE A 336 -2.60 -24.77 -0.17
C PHE A 336 -1.77 -23.59 0.28
N THR A 337 -2.00 -23.05 1.49
CA THR A 337 -1.11 -22.01 2.04
C THR A 337 0.30 -22.56 2.24
N ARG A 338 0.43 -23.82 2.68
CA ARG A 338 1.75 -24.45 2.83
C ARG A 338 2.43 -24.69 1.47
N PHE A 339 1.69 -25.14 0.47
CA PHE A 339 2.21 -25.31 -0.89
C PHE A 339 2.66 -23.98 -1.49
N ASP A 340 1.87 -22.91 -1.32
CA ASP A 340 2.22 -21.56 -1.75
C ASP A 340 3.57 -21.12 -1.16
N GLN A 341 3.80 -21.39 0.14
CA GLN A 341 5.07 -21.06 0.79
C GLN A 341 6.25 -21.87 0.23
N ILE A 342 6.07 -23.17 0.01
CA ILE A 342 7.12 -24.05 -0.52
C ILE A 342 7.48 -23.64 -1.95
N PHE A 343 6.49 -23.51 -2.83
CA PHE A 343 6.74 -23.08 -4.21
C PHE A 343 7.37 -21.70 -4.28
N LEU A 344 6.91 -20.73 -3.49
CA LEU A 344 7.52 -19.41 -3.41
C LEU A 344 8.99 -19.48 -2.94
N HIS A 345 9.30 -20.32 -1.96
CA HIS A 345 10.68 -20.53 -1.48
C HIS A 345 11.61 -21.01 -2.58
N HIS A 346 11.12 -21.86 -3.47
CA HIS A 346 11.85 -22.39 -4.62
C HIS A 346 11.64 -21.57 -5.92
N LYS A 347 11.10 -20.35 -5.85
CA LYS A 347 10.88 -19.47 -7.04
C LYS A 347 9.99 -20.11 -8.12
N VAL A 348 9.02 -20.90 -7.70
CA VAL A 348 8.01 -21.50 -8.58
C VAL A 348 6.73 -20.68 -8.47
N GLU A 349 6.21 -20.22 -9.60
CA GLU A 349 5.02 -19.38 -9.65
C GLU A 349 3.76 -20.23 -9.56
N LYS A 350 2.90 -19.93 -8.58
CA LYS A 350 1.55 -20.48 -8.53
C LYS A 350 0.71 -19.87 -9.64
N LEU A 351 0.00 -20.71 -10.39
CA LEU A 351 -0.95 -20.23 -11.40
C LEU A 351 -2.38 -20.22 -10.86
N LYS A 352 -2.88 -21.38 -10.47
CA LYS A 352 -4.27 -21.54 -10.02
C LYS A 352 -4.48 -22.84 -9.27
N THR A 353 -5.58 -22.91 -8.55
CA THR A 353 -6.17 -24.15 -8.07
C THR A 353 -7.28 -24.58 -9.02
N ILE A 354 -7.44 -25.88 -9.22
CA ILE A 354 -8.45 -26.49 -10.09
C ILE A 354 -9.22 -27.50 -9.26
N GLY A 355 -10.20 -27.02 -8.48
CA GLY A 355 -10.85 -27.85 -7.46
C GLY A 355 -9.86 -28.20 -6.35
N ASP A 356 -9.58 -29.49 -6.21
CA ASP A 356 -8.56 -30.13 -5.37
C ASP A 356 -7.15 -30.13 -6.00
N GLY A 357 -7.07 -29.83 -7.29
CA GLY A 357 -5.81 -29.72 -8.00
C GLY A 357 -5.08 -28.39 -7.74
N TYR A 358 -3.76 -28.44 -7.82
CA TYR A 358 -2.84 -27.31 -7.70
C TYR A 358 -1.91 -27.26 -8.92
N MET A 359 -1.78 -26.08 -9.53
CA MET A 359 -0.99 -25.88 -10.73
C MET A 359 0.05 -24.76 -10.52
N ALA A 360 1.31 -25.07 -10.83
CA ALA A 360 2.41 -24.12 -10.74
C ALA A 360 3.38 -24.28 -11.92
N VAL A 361 4.23 -23.28 -12.12
CA VAL A 361 5.22 -23.26 -13.20
C VAL A 361 6.54 -22.67 -12.71
N GLY A 362 7.65 -23.33 -13.04
CA GLY A 362 9.00 -22.79 -12.91
C GLY A 362 9.50 -22.25 -14.25
N GLY A 363 10.30 -21.18 -14.22
CA GLY A 363 10.80 -20.52 -15.44
C GLY A 363 9.89 -19.43 -15.99
N LEU A 364 8.79 -19.14 -15.29
CA LEU A 364 7.81 -18.10 -15.63
C LEU A 364 7.23 -17.50 -14.35
N PRO A 365 6.84 -16.21 -14.34
CA PRO A 365 7.03 -15.21 -15.41
C PRO A 365 8.49 -14.75 -15.53
N GLU A 366 9.30 -14.93 -14.49
CA GLU A 366 10.73 -14.65 -14.51
C GLU A 366 11.48 -15.85 -15.07
N LEU A 367 12.20 -15.64 -16.17
CA LEU A 367 13.00 -16.69 -16.80
C LEU A 367 14.18 -17.07 -15.91
N ASN A 368 14.35 -18.36 -15.67
CA ASN A 368 15.54 -18.91 -15.02
C ASN A 368 15.87 -20.29 -15.58
N ASP A 369 17.15 -20.64 -15.72
CA ASP A 369 17.55 -21.95 -16.24
C ASP A 369 17.39 -23.07 -15.21
N THR A 370 17.41 -22.73 -13.91
CA THR A 370 17.30 -23.70 -12.81
C THR A 370 15.89 -24.23 -12.59
N HIS A 371 14.92 -23.78 -13.39
CA HIS A 371 13.51 -24.10 -13.26
C HIS A 371 13.16 -25.58 -13.06
N PRO A 372 13.82 -26.58 -13.68
CA PRO A 372 13.52 -27.98 -13.42
C PRO A 372 14.00 -28.44 -12.04
N LEU A 373 15.16 -27.93 -11.58
CA LEU A 373 15.69 -28.23 -10.25
C LEU A 373 14.81 -27.63 -9.15
N ASP A 374 14.41 -26.37 -9.35
CA ASP A 374 13.56 -25.61 -8.42
C ASP A 374 12.21 -26.32 -8.21
N VAL A 375 11.56 -26.75 -9.29
CA VAL A 375 10.30 -27.51 -9.22
C VAL A 375 10.50 -28.89 -8.60
N GLY A 376 11.61 -29.59 -8.91
CA GLY A 376 11.93 -30.88 -8.31
C GLY A 376 12.12 -30.80 -6.80
N LEU A 377 12.85 -29.80 -6.31
CA LEU A 377 13.05 -29.55 -4.88
C LEU A 377 11.73 -29.24 -4.17
N ALA A 378 10.90 -28.37 -4.76
CA ALA A 378 9.59 -28.03 -4.20
C ALA A 378 8.68 -29.27 -4.10
N ALA A 379 8.66 -30.11 -5.14
CA ALA A 379 7.84 -31.33 -5.15
C ALA A 379 8.27 -32.33 -4.06
N ILE A 380 9.58 -32.54 -3.87
CA ILE A 380 10.11 -33.41 -2.81
C ILE A 380 9.75 -32.85 -1.43
N GLU A 381 9.90 -31.53 -1.21
CA GLU A 381 9.53 -30.90 0.05
C GLU A 381 8.03 -31.01 0.35
N ILE A 382 7.17 -30.91 -0.67
CA ILE A 382 5.73 -31.14 -0.53
C ILE A 382 5.43 -32.57 -0.09
N LEU A 383 6.08 -33.59 -0.69
CA LEU A 383 5.88 -34.97 -0.25
C LEU A 383 6.29 -35.16 1.22
N HIS A 384 7.45 -34.65 1.63
CA HIS A 384 7.88 -34.72 3.03
C HIS A 384 6.91 -34.02 3.98
N TYR A 385 6.36 -32.87 3.58
CA TYR A 385 5.31 -32.20 4.33
C TYR A 385 4.06 -33.07 4.46
N MET A 386 3.57 -33.65 3.35
CA MET A 386 2.39 -34.52 3.38
C MET A 386 2.62 -35.74 4.28
N ASP A 387 3.79 -36.38 4.22
CA ASP A 387 4.11 -37.50 5.10
C ASP A 387 4.18 -37.10 6.58
N SER A 388 4.67 -35.89 6.89
CA SER A 388 4.63 -35.37 8.26
C SER A 388 3.19 -35.11 8.75
N THR A 389 2.26 -34.74 7.87
CA THR A 389 0.85 -34.55 8.23
C THR A 389 0.12 -35.87 8.49
N LYS A 390 0.49 -36.94 7.75
CA LYS A 390 0.00 -38.31 7.99
C LYS A 390 0.37 -38.79 9.39
N ALA A 391 1.59 -38.52 9.84
CA ALA A 391 2.04 -38.86 11.20
C ALA A 391 1.20 -38.16 12.31
N ASN A 392 0.54 -37.05 11.98
CA ASN A 392 -0.34 -36.31 12.88
C ASN A 392 -1.84 -36.69 12.72
N GLY A 393 -2.14 -37.78 12.00
CA GLY A 393 -3.50 -38.32 11.87
C GLY A 393 -4.30 -37.82 10.67
N PHE A 394 -3.70 -37.07 9.73
CA PHE A 394 -4.35 -36.64 8.50
C PHE A 394 -4.05 -37.59 7.35
N GLU A 395 -5.01 -38.44 6.96
CA GLU A 395 -4.86 -39.45 5.89
C GLU A 395 -5.03 -38.86 4.47
N TRP A 396 -4.44 -37.70 4.20
CA TRP A 396 -4.45 -37.09 2.86
C TRP A 396 -3.16 -37.42 2.14
N ASP A 397 -3.26 -37.68 0.85
CA ASP A 397 -2.10 -37.95 0.01
C ASP A 397 -2.22 -37.16 -1.29
N VAL A 398 -1.09 -36.97 -1.98
CA VAL A 398 -1.04 -36.22 -3.24
C VAL A 398 -0.45 -37.05 -4.36
N ARG A 399 -0.88 -36.76 -5.58
CA ARG A 399 -0.23 -37.18 -6.82
C ARG A 399 0.42 -35.95 -7.42
N ILE A 400 1.67 -36.07 -7.86
CA ILE A 400 2.38 -34.97 -8.52
C ILE A 400 2.84 -35.42 -9.90
N GLY A 401 2.68 -34.54 -10.90
CA GLY A 401 3.12 -34.72 -12.28
C GLY A 401 3.98 -33.54 -12.74
N ILE A 402 5.19 -33.80 -13.25
CA ILE A 402 6.13 -32.76 -13.67
C ILE A 402 6.64 -33.01 -15.08
N HIS A 403 6.61 -31.97 -15.91
CA HIS A 403 7.22 -32.03 -17.23
C HIS A 403 7.82 -30.68 -17.63
N THR A 404 8.90 -30.74 -18.40
CA THR A 404 9.64 -29.59 -18.90
C THR A 404 9.56 -29.52 -20.42
N GLY A 405 9.24 -28.35 -20.96
CA GLY A 405 9.22 -28.10 -22.40
C GLY A 405 8.72 -26.70 -22.76
N PRO A 406 8.45 -26.44 -24.05
CA PRO A 406 8.02 -25.13 -24.53
C PRO A 406 6.56 -24.85 -24.14
N MET A 407 6.28 -23.59 -23.77
CA MET A 407 4.92 -23.15 -23.45
C MET A 407 4.74 -21.65 -23.69
N VAL A 408 3.49 -21.21 -23.63
CA VAL A 408 3.07 -19.82 -23.78
C VAL A 408 2.43 -19.37 -22.49
N ALA A 409 2.84 -18.24 -21.94
CA ALA A 409 2.20 -17.59 -20.81
C ALA A 409 1.52 -16.30 -21.23
N GLY A 410 0.46 -15.89 -20.54
CA GLY A 410 -0.22 -14.64 -20.87
C GLY A 410 -1.44 -14.37 -20.00
N ILE A 411 -2.02 -13.18 -20.15
CA ILE A 411 -3.27 -12.81 -19.52
C ILE A 411 -4.44 -13.11 -20.46
N ILE A 412 -5.46 -13.79 -19.96
CA ILE A 412 -6.77 -13.91 -20.64
C ILE A 412 -7.85 -13.19 -19.83
N GLY A 413 -8.83 -12.63 -20.55
CA GLY A 413 -10.03 -12.00 -20.01
C GLY A 413 -9.95 -10.46 -20.00
N GLU A 414 -11.12 -9.82 -20.08
CA GLU A 414 -11.24 -8.35 -20.03
C GLU A 414 -11.70 -7.82 -18.67
N THR A 415 -12.49 -8.63 -17.94
CA THR A 415 -13.07 -8.25 -16.63
C THR A 415 -12.54 -9.08 -15.47
N LYS A 416 -12.17 -10.34 -15.74
CA LYS A 416 -11.51 -11.25 -14.79
C LYS A 416 -10.19 -11.69 -15.42
N PHE A 417 -9.19 -10.82 -15.29
CA PHE A 417 -7.84 -11.14 -15.76
C PHE A 417 -7.33 -12.40 -15.04
N SER A 418 -6.87 -13.37 -15.81
CA SER A 418 -6.20 -14.57 -15.31
C SER A 418 -4.88 -14.71 -16.05
N TYR A 419 -3.78 -14.70 -15.30
CA TYR A 419 -2.48 -15.13 -15.83
C TYR A 419 -2.46 -16.67 -15.85
N ASP A 420 -2.11 -17.26 -16.99
CA ASP A 420 -2.16 -18.70 -17.18
C ASP A 420 -1.16 -19.12 -18.28
N VAL A 421 -0.97 -20.44 -18.43
CA VAL A 421 -0.04 -21.03 -19.40
C VAL A 421 -0.72 -22.05 -20.30
N TRP A 422 -0.28 -22.11 -21.55
CA TRP A 422 -0.81 -23.01 -22.58
C TRP A 422 0.32 -23.69 -23.35
N GLY A 423 0.08 -24.92 -23.79
CA GLY A 423 1.01 -25.69 -24.60
C GLY A 423 0.88 -27.19 -24.38
N SER A 424 1.54 -27.97 -25.23
CA SER A 424 1.64 -29.43 -25.07
C SER A 424 2.30 -29.80 -23.74
N THR A 425 3.24 -29.00 -23.25
CA THR A 425 3.94 -29.23 -21.98
C THR A 425 2.98 -29.25 -20.79
N VAL A 426 2.03 -28.32 -20.74
CA VAL A 426 1.01 -28.23 -19.69
C VAL A 426 0.11 -29.46 -19.71
N ASN A 427 -0.34 -29.85 -20.90
CA ASN A 427 -1.19 -31.03 -21.09
C ASN A 427 -0.47 -32.32 -20.65
N LEU A 428 0.81 -32.47 -20.98
CA LEU A 428 1.59 -33.64 -20.59
C LEU A 428 1.84 -33.68 -19.08
N ALA A 429 2.17 -32.55 -18.43
CA ALA A 429 2.33 -32.49 -16.98
C ALA A 429 1.05 -32.92 -16.24
N SER A 430 -0.12 -32.43 -16.66
CA SER A 430 -1.42 -32.84 -16.11
C SER A 430 -1.66 -34.35 -16.29
N ARG A 431 -1.32 -34.90 -17.45
CA ARG A 431 -1.44 -36.34 -17.72
C ARG A 431 -0.49 -37.19 -16.86
N LEU A 432 0.71 -36.69 -16.58
CA LEU A 432 1.67 -37.36 -15.69
C LEU A 432 1.14 -37.40 -14.25
N GLU A 433 0.50 -36.32 -13.77
CA GLU A 433 -0.15 -36.31 -12.46
C GLU A 433 -1.23 -37.39 -12.40
N SER A 434 -2.12 -37.41 -13.39
CA SER A 434 -3.26 -38.33 -13.39
C SER A 434 -2.83 -39.80 -13.51
N ALA A 435 -1.68 -40.06 -14.13
CA ALA A 435 -1.05 -41.38 -14.22
C ALA A 435 -0.11 -41.71 -13.04
N SER A 436 0.04 -40.80 -12.07
CA SER A 436 0.90 -40.98 -10.90
C SER A 436 0.27 -41.92 -9.87
N LYS A 437 1.09 -42.47 -8.97
CA LYS A 437 0.61 -43.24 -7.81
C LYS A 437 0.44 -42.29 -6.61
N PRO A 438 -0.47 -42.60 -5.66
CA PRO A 438 -0.55 -41.86 -4.40
C PRO A 438 0.82 -41.73 -3.71
N GLY A 439 1.16 -40.53 -3.26
CA GLY A 439 2.41 -40.25 -2.54
C GLY A 439 3.66 -40.27 -3.41
N THR A 440 3.52 -40.10 -4.74
CA THR A 440 4.66 -40.15 -5.67
C THR A 440 4.69 -38.97 -6.64
N ILE A 441 5.90 -38.62 -7.07
CA ILE A 441 6.15 -37.61 -8.10
C ILE A 441 6.47 -38.30 -9.42
N ASN A 442 5.58 -38.18 -10.39
CA ASN A 442 5.73 -38.77 -11.71
C ASN A 442 6.29 -37.73 -12.70
N VAL A 443 7.32 -38.09 -13.44
CA VAL A 443 8.05 -37.17 -14.32
C VAL A 443 8.28 -37.75 -15.71
N SER A 444 8.40 -36.85 -16.70
CA SER A 444 8.78 -37.19 -18.08
C SER A 444 10.28 -37.44 -18.25
N ARG A 445 10.68 -38.11 -19.35
CA ARG A 445 12.08 -38.27 -19.75
C ARG A 445 12.84 -36.94 -19.86
N GLU A 446 12.23 -35.91 -20.45
CA GLU A 446 12.86 -34.60 -20.65
C GLU A 446 13.27 -33.96 -19.31
N PHE A 447 12.40 -34.05 -18.30
CA PHE A 447 12.71 -33.61 -16.95
C PHE A 447 13.88 -34.39 -16.34
N VAL A 448 13.91 -35.72 -16.53
CA VAL A 448 15.02 -36.57 -16.05
C VAL A 448 16.33 -36.17 -16.72
N GLU A 449 16.37 -35.99 -18.04
CA GLU A 449 17.59 -35.59 -18.75
C GLU A 449 18.18 -34.28 -18.23
N LEU A 450 17.30 -33.33 -17.88
CA LEU A 450 17.66 -32.04 -17.32
C LEU A 450 18.08 -32.07 -15.85
N THR A 451 17.79 -33.14 -15.11
CA THR A 451 17.94 -33.15 -13.65
C THR A 451 18.60 -34.41 -13.08
N LYS A 452 18.96 -35.37 -13.94
CA LYS A 452 19.61 -36.65 -13.59
C LYS A 452 20.90 -36.51 -12.82
N GLU A 453 21.56 -35.35 -12.87
CA GLU A 453 22.78 -35.08 -12.09
C GLU A 453 22.50 -34.73 -10.63
N PHE A 454 21.26 -34.39 -10.29
CA PHE A 454 20.84 -33.85 -8.99
C PHE A 454 19.91 -34.78 -8.23
N PHE A 455 19.03 -35.50 -8.93
CA PHE A 455 18.01 -36.35 -8.31
C PHE A 455 18.18 -37.84 -8.65
N GLU A 456 17.53 -38.69 -7.84
CA GLU A 456 17.37 -40.12 -8.05
C GLU A 456 15.99 -40.41 -8.66
N PHE A 457 15.96 -41.39 -9.56
CA PHE A 457 14.77 -41.74 -10.33
C PHE A 457 14.57 -43.25 -10.40
N GLU A 458 13.32 -43.68 -10.31
CA GLU A 458 12.90 -45.06 -10.56
C GLU A 458 12.14 -45.14 -11.90
N GLN A 459 12.55 -46.04 -12.80
CA GLN A 459 11.92 -46.17 -14.11
C GLN A 459 10.55 -46.88 -13.99
N ARG A 460 9.51 -46.29 -14.59
CA ARG A 460 8.17 -46.91 -14.66
C ARG A 460 7.90 -47.64 -15.97
N GLY A 461 8.67 -47.33 -17.02
CA GLY A 461 8.46 -47.81 -18.38
C GLY A 461 7.46 -46.97 -19.17
N MET A 462 6.98 -47.52 -20.28
CA MET A 462 6.02 -46.88 -21.17
C MET A 462 4.60 -47.02 -20.63
N ILE A 463 3.94 -45.90 -20.36
CA ILE A 463 2.56 -45.85 -19.86
C ILE A 463 1.68 -45.24 -20.93
N GLU A 464 0.56 -45.90 -21.22
CA GLU A 464 -0.46 -45.36 -22.11
C GLU A 464 -1.20 -44.22 -21.42
N ILE A 465 -1.25 -43.08 -22.11
CA ILE A 465 -1.95 -41.90 -21.65
C ILE A 465 -3.11 -41.64 -22.60
N LYS A 466 -4.27 -41.25 -22.02
CA LYS A 466 -5.45 -40.87 -22.79
C LYS A 466 -5.11 -39.81 -23.85
N ASN A 467 -5.44 -40.10 -25.11
CA ASN A 467 -5.23 -39.20 -26.25
C ASN A 467 -3.75 -38.76 -26.44
N SER A 468 -2.80 -39.67 -26.23
CA SER A 468 -1.37 -39.48 -26.46
C SER A 468 -0.70 -40.78 -26.90
N ALA A 469 0.52 -40.68 -27.46
CA ALA A 469 1.39 -41.83 -27.60
C ALA A 469 1.83 -42.35 -26.20
N PRO A 470 2.15 -43.65 -26.08
CA PRO A 470 2.79 -44.19 -24.88
C PRO A 470 3.99 -43.33 -24.51
N THR A 471 4.02 -42.88 -23.26
CA THR A 471 5.06 -41.97 -22.78
C THR A 471 5.90 -42.70 -21.74
N GLU A 472 7.22 -42.57 -21.84
CA GLU A 472 8.11 -43.09 -20.81
C GLU A 472 8.04 -42.21 -19.57
N MET A 473 7.80 -42.84 -18.42
CA MET A 473 7.65 -42.16 -17.15
C MET A 473 8.66 -42.67 -16.12
N PHE A 474 8.98 -41.80 -15.17
CA PHE A 474 9.87 -42.08 -14.05
C PHE A 474 9.24 -41.55 -12.76
N PHE A 475 9.55 -42.19 -11.63
CA PHE A 475 9.29 -41.58 -10.33
C PHE A 475 10.53 -40.81 -9.88
N LEU A 476 10.36 -39.54 -9.55
CA LEU A 476 11.34 -38.78 -8.79
C LEU A 476 11.25 -39.22 -7.33
N THR A 477 12.30 -39.84 -6.81
CA THR A 477 12.32 -40.41 -5.45
C THR A 477 12.86 -39.41 -4.44
N ASP A 478 14.08 -38.91 -4.64
CA ASP A 478 14.73 -37.94 -3.76
C ASP A 478 15.93 -37.27 -4.45
N ILE A 479 16.58 -36.35 -3.74
CA ILE A 479 17.90 -35.81 -4.03
C ILE A 479 18.92 -36.96 -3.96
N LYS A 480 19.88 -36.98 -4.90
CA LYS A 480 20.98 -37.95 -4.88
C LYS A 480 21.63 -38.01 -3.51
N SER A 481 21.86 -39.21 -3.00
CA SER A 481 22.53 -39.46 -1.72
C SER A 481 23.82 -38.67 -1.52
N SER A 482 24.62 -38.47 -2.58
CA SER A 482 25.86 -37.65 -2.54
C SER A 482 25.65 -36.13 -2.44
N LEU A 483 24.45 -35.65 -2.75
CA LEU A 483 24.04 -34.24 -2.77
C LEU A 483 22.99 -33.92 -1.68
N ARG A 484 22.58 -34.92 -0.90
CA ARG A 484 21.63 -34.81 0.20
C ARG A 484 22.38 -34.71 1.54
N SER A 485 21.77 -34.05 2.52
CA SER A 485 22.18 -34.03 3.93
C SER A 485 21.38 -35.02 4.77
N ASP A 486 21.74 -35.22 6.03
CA ASP A 486 21.05 -36.14 6.95
C ASP A 486 19.59 -35.76 7.24
N HIS A 487 19.18 -34.53 6.92
CA HIS A 487 17.83 -34.01 7.11
C HIS A 487 16.99 -33.97 5.81
N PHE A 488 17.36 -34.75 4.79
CA PHE A 488 16.69 -34.77 3.48
C PHE A 488 16.71 -33.42 2.74
N LEU A 489 17.58 -32.50 3.15
CA LEU A 489 17.80 -31.21 2.51
C LEU A 489 19.03 -31.26 1.58
N PRO A 490 19.09 -30.41 0.54
CA PRO A 490 20.29 -30.25 -0.27
C PRO A 490 21.52 -29.88 0.58
N ASN A 491 22.65 -30.54 0.34
CA ASN A 491 23.92 -30.23 1.00
C ASN A 491 24.70 -29.12 0.26
N SER A 492 25.86 -28.71 0.77
CA SER A 492 26.68 -27.66 0.14
C SER A 492 27.10 -27.98 -1.29
N ARG A 493 27.39 -29.26 -1.61
CA ARG A 493 27.78 -29.70 -2.96
C ARG A 493 26.63 -29.58 -3.96
N PHE A 494 25.39 -29.76 -3.51
CA PHE A 494 24.22 -29.50 -4.35
C PHE A 494 24.23 -28.05 -4.82
N PHE A 495 24.40 -27.09 -3.89
CA PHE A 495 24.36 -25.67 -4.23
C PHE A 495 25.57 -25.21 -5.04
N GLU A 496 26.74 -25.84 -4.89
CA GLU A 496 27.88 -25.61 -5.77
C GLU A 496 27.55 -25.99 -7.22
N ARG A 497 26.95 -27.17 -7.44
CA ARG A 497 26.52 -27.62 -8.76
C ARG A 497 25.33 -26.83 -9.31
N TYR A 498 24.40 -26.44 -8.45
CA TYR A 498 23.23 -25.63 -8.82
C TYR A 498 23.66 -24.30 -9.42
N ARG A 499 24.70 -23.66 -8.87
CA ARG A 499 25.22 -22.37 -9.39
C ARG A 499 25.85 -22.51 -10.78
N THR A 500 26.43 -23.65 -11.10
CA THR A 500 27.04 -23.92 -12.41
C THR A 500 26.10 -24.65 -13.36
N TYR A 501 24.84 -24.91 -12.95
CA TYR A 501 23.83 -25.59 -13.76
C TYR A 501 23.62 -24.96 -15.15
N PRO A 502 23.53 -23.62 -15.31
CA PRO A 502 23.36 -23.01 -16.63
C PRO A 502 24.56 -23.24 -17.57
N GLU A 503 25.74 -23.51 -17.01
CA GLU A 503 26.99 -23.72 -17.74
C GLU A 503 27.24 -25.20 -18.04
N MET A 504 26.41 -26.12 -17.51
CA MET A 504 26.56 -27.54 -17.80
C MET A 504 26.22 -27.80 -19.26
N PRO A 505 27.04 -28.61 -19.98
CA PRO A 505 26.77 -28.96 -21.37
C PRO A 505 25.51 -29.83 -21.44
N TYR A 506 24.36 -29.19 -21.59
CA TYR A 506 23.16 -29.84 -22.10
C TYR A 506 23.40 -30.13 -23.57
N SER A 507 23.30 -31.39 -23.97
CA SER A 507 23.24 -31.76 -25.38
C SER A 507 21.80 -31.55 -25.85
N PRO A 508 21.45 -30.44 -26.54
CA PRO A 508 20.09 -30.23 -27.00
C PRO A 508 20.00 -30.90 -28.36
N SER A 509 19.58 -32.16 -28.40
CA SER A 509 19.14 -32.83 -29.63
C SER A 509 17.69 -32.49 -29.99
N LEU A 510 17.25 -31.27 -29.66
CA LEU A 510 15.95 -30.71 -30.03
C LEU A 510 16.19 -29.31 -30.62
N LYS A 511 16.97 -29.25 -31.70
CA LYS A 511 16.73 -28.22 -32.72
C LYS A 511 15.41 -28.58 -33.40
N VAL A 512 14.34 -27.91 -32.97
CA VAL A 512 13.15 -27.75 -33.80
C VAL A 512 13.64 -27.16 -35.12
N GLN A 513 13.46 -27.90 -36.22
CA GLN A 513 13.71 -27.39 -37.56
C GLN A 513 12.87 -26.12 -37.74
N GLU A 514 13.53 -25.06 -38.21
CA GLU A 514 13.00 -23.71 -38.46
C GLU A 514 11.70 -23.69 -39.28
#